data_AF-A0A0C2HI63-F1
#
_entry.id   AF-A0A0C2HI63-F1
#
_cell.length_a   1.000
_cell.length_b   1.000
_cell.length_c   1.000
_cell.angle_alpha   90.00
_cell.angle_beta   90.00
_cell.angle_gamma   90.00
#
_symmetry.space_group_name_H-M   'P 1'
#
loop_
_entity.id
_entity.type
_entity.pdbx_description
1 polymer ?
#
loop_
_entity_poly.entity_id
_entity_poly.type
_entity_poly.pdbx_seq_one_letter_code
_entity_poly.pdbx_strand_id
1 'polypeptide(L)' 'MMRTSATFSRVLWYDSVTATGKLSWQNKLNELNRIWYDNCDGIYLNYGWDDEMLLSSADFGALNRIFVGIDVFARGCIGS' A
#
# COMPACT_ATOMS: atom_id res chain seq x y z
N MET A 1 -0.82 -8.09 -16.40
CA MET A 1 -0.83 -9.55 -16.27
C MET A 1 -0.66 -9.85 -14.80
N MET A 2 -1.74 -10.22 -14.11
CA MET A 2 -1.73 -10.49 -12.67
C MET A 2 -0.67 -11.54 -12.34
N ARG A 3 0.15 -11.32 -11.30
CA ARG A 3 1.15 -12.32 -10.87
C ARG A 3 0.45 -13.62 -10.52
N THR A 4 0.85 -14.71 -11.16
CA THR A 4 0.50 -16.06 -10.70
C THR A 4 1.22 -16.31 -9.38
N SER A 5 0.46 -16.41 -8.29
CA SER A 5 1.03 -16.63 -6.95
C SER A 5 1.79 -17.96 -6.94
N ALA A 6 3.11 -17.92 -6.76
CA ALA A 6 3.90 -19.14 -6.57
C ALA A 6 3.68 -19.64 -5.14
N THR A 7 3.32 -20.92 -4.99
CA THR A 7 3.11 -21.57 -3.69
C THR A 7 4.28 -21.29 -2.76
N PHE A 8 3.99 -20.77 -1.56
CA PHE A 8 4.96 -20.38 -0.52
C PHE A 8 5.75 -19.08 -0.73
N SER A 9 5.33 -18.20 -1.64
CA SER A 9 5.95 -16.87 -1.82
C SER A 9 4.92 -15.76 -1.81
N ARG A 10 5.31 -14.58 -1.30
CA ARG A 10 4.51 -13.34 -1.37
C ARG A 10 5.39 -12.18 -1.83
N VAL A 11 4.83 -11.38 -2.74
CA VAL A 11 5.40 -10.12 -3.21
C VAL A 11 4.51 -9.01 -2.69
N LEU A 12 5.10 -8.11 -1.92
CA LEU A 12 4.44 -6.90 -1.44
C LEU A 12 5.05 -5.70 -2.15
N TRP A 13 4.19 -4.77 -2.57
CA TRP A 13 4.63 -3.50 -3.12
C TRP A 13 4.63 -2.42 -2.03
N TYR A 14 5.72 -1.67 -1.90
CA TYR A 14 5.75 -0.50 -1.01
C TYR A 14 5.19 0.72 -1.73
N ASP A 15 4.21 1.40 -1.12
CA ASP A 15 3.58 2.62 -1.63
C ASP A 15 4.61 3.75 -1.81
N SER A 16 5.24 3.83 -2.97
CA SER A 16 6.34 4.75 -3.27
C SER A 16 6.25 5.25 -4.71
N VAL A 17 6.50 4.37 -5.68
CA VAL A 17 6.45 4.70 -7.11
C VAL A 17 5.04 4.50 -7.63
N THR A 18 4.48 5.54 -8.26
CA THR A 18 3.15 5.51 -8.87
C THR A 18 3.15 4.81 -10.23
N ALA A 19 1.97 4.60 -10.81
CA ALA A 19 1.82 4.03 -12.16
C ALA A 19 2.58 4.78 -13.27
N THR A 20 2.90 6.06 -13.05
CA THR A 20 3.68 6.89 -14.00
C THR A 20 5.19 6.80 -13.80
N GLY A 21 5.67 6.00 -12.84
CA GLY A 21 7.09 5.91 -12.49
C GLY A 21 7.59 7.03 -11.58
N LYS A 22 6.71 7.96 -11.15
CA LYS A 22 7.07 9.04 -10.23
C LYS A 22 7.07 8.53 -8.78
N LEU A 23 8.14 8.86 -8.03
CA LEU A 23 8.20 8.71 -6.58
C LEU A 23 7.21 9.70 -5.92
N SER A 24 6.15 9.16 -5.34
CA SER A 24 5.13 9.89 -4.59
C SER A 24 4.37 8.91 -3.70
N TRP A 25 4.59 8.99 -2.39
CA TRP A 25 3.81 8.24 -1.40
C TRP A 25 2.36 8.72 -1.38
N GLN A 26 1.40 7.79 -1.38
CA GLN A 26 -0.02 8.10 -1.36
C GLN A 26 -0.61 7.99 0.05
N ASN A 27 0.05 7.22 0.92
CA ASN A 27 -0.40 6.83 2.26
C ASN A 27 -1.72 6.03 2.26
N LYS A 28 -2.22 5.67 1.08
CA LYS A 28 -3.49 4.98 0.88
C LYS A 28 -3.48 4.18 -0.41
N LEU A 29 -4.36 3.19 -0.52
CA LEU A 29 -4.64 2.54 -1.80
C LEU A 29 -5.56 3.45 -2.62
N ASN A 30 -5.12 3.83 -3.82
CA ASN A 30 -5.89 4.67 -4.75
C ASN A 30 -5.54 4.32 -6.20
N GLU A 31 -6.09 5.05 -7.17
CA GLU A 31 -5.87 4.82 -8.60
C GLU A 31 -4.39 4.91 -9.01
N LEU A 32 -3.59 5.70 -8.30
CA LEU A 32 -2.19 5.96 -8.65
C LEU A 32 -1.25 4.80 -8.30
N ASN A 33 -1.61 3.96 -7.33
CA ASN A 33 -0.84 2.77 -6.93
C ASN A 33 -1.63 1.45 -7.09
N ARG A 34 -2.88 1.51 -7.54
CA ARG A 34 -3.77 0.36 -7.77
C ARG A 34 -3.14 -0.71 -8.68
N ILE A 35 -2.42 -0.30 -9.71
CA ILE A 35 -1.75 -1.23 -10.63
C ILE A 35 -0.81 -2.19 -9.87
N TRP A 36 -0.13 -1.72 -8.84
CA TRP A 36 0.78 -2.56 -8.06
C TRP A 36 0.03 -3.51 -7.15
N TYR A 37 -1.04 -3.03 -6.50
CA TYR A 37 -1.94 -3.87 -5.71
C TYR A 37 -2.55 -5.00 -6.55
N ASP A 38 -2.94 -4.74 -7.79
CA ASP A 38 -3.54 -5.76 -8.67
C ASP A 38 -2.49 -6.79 -9.17
N ASN A 39 -1.22 -6.41 -9.25
CA ASN A 39 -0.15 -7.29 -9.77
C ASN A 39 0.75 -7.90 -8.68
N CYS A 40 0.56 -7.56 -7.40
CA CYS A 40 1.30 -8.11 -6.25
C CYS A 40 0.36 -8.88 -5.30
N ASP A 41 0.90 -9.65 -4.36
CA ASP A 41 0.07 -10.34 -3.35
C ASP A 41 -0.54 -9.35 -2.34
N GLY A 42 0.07 -8.18 -2.16
CA GLY A 42 -0.50 -7.07 -1.39
C GLY A 42 0.29 -5.77 -1.55
N ILE A 43 -0.20 -4.71 -0.90
CA ILE A 43 0.42 -3.39 -0.85
C ILE A 43 0.76 -3.01 0.60
N TYR A 44 1.91 -2.41 0.81
CA TYR A 44 2.37 -1.86 2.09
C TYR A 44 2.37 -0.34 1.99
N LEU A 45 1.40 0.29 2.65
CA LEU A 45 1.15 1.73 2.61
C LEU A 45 2.20 2.50 3.42
N ASN A 46 2.56 3.69 2.94
CA ASN A 46 3.45 4.58 3.68
C ASN A 46 2.79 5.09 4.97
N TYR A 47 3.60 5.45 5.97
CA TYR A 47 3.18 5.71 7.36
C TYR A 47 2.48 7.06 7.62
N GLY A 48 2.23 7.87 6.58
CA GLY A 48 1.58 9.19 6.70
C GLY A 48 0.06 9.16 6.49
N TRP A 49 -0.61 8.08 6.89
CA TRP A 49 -2.05 7.87 6.70
C TRP A 49 -2.87 8.52 7.82
N ASP A 50 -4.15 8.74 7.54
CA ASP A 50 -5.20 9.08 8.50
C ASP A 50 -6.40 8.12 8.37
N ASP A 51 -7.39 8.27 9.24
CA ASP A 51 -8.56 7.37 9.27
C ASP A 51 -9.37 7.40 7.96
N GLU A 52 -9.52 8.57 7.33
CA GLU A 52 -10.25 8.72 6.08
C GLU A 52 -9.52 8.02 4.92
N MET A 53 -8.19 8.11 4.90
CA MET A 53 -7.33 7.41 3.95
C MET A 53 -7.43 5.89 4.09
N LEU A 54 -7.52 5.37 5.32
CA LEU A 54 -7.67 3.94 5.56
C LEU A 54 -9.06 3.43 5.16
N LEU A 55 -10.12 4.18 5.51
CA LEU A 55 -11.48 3.88 5.08
C LEU A 55 -11.58 3.87 3.56
N SER A 56 -11.04 4.90 2.90
CA SER A 56 -10.97 4.96 1.44
C SER A 56 -10.17 3.79 0.86
N SER A 57 -9.10 3.33 1.51
CA SER A 57 -8.32 2.17 1.03
C SER A 57 -9.12 0.87 1.09
N ALA A 58 -9.96 0.71 2.11
CA ALA A 58 -10.83 -0.46 2.28
C ALA A 58 -11.85 -0.60 1.15
N ASP A 59 -12.30 0.51 0.57
CA ASP A 59 -13.20 0.50 -0.58
C ASP A 59 -12.51 0.06 -1.89
N PHE A 60 -11.18 0.16 -1.97
CA PHE A 60 -10.41 -0.16 -3.18
C PHE A 60 -9.92 -1.61 -3.25
N GLY A 61 -9.84 -2.33 -2.12
CA GLY A 61 -9.19 -3.63 -2.07
C GLY A 61 -9.59 -4.50 -0.88
N ALA A 62 -9.16 -5.76 -0.93
CA ALA A 62 -9.38 -6.71 0.14
C ALA A 62 -8.46 -6.37 1.32
N LEU A 63 -9.04 -6.21 2.51
CA LEU A 63 -8.34 -5.81 3.73
C LEU A 63 -7.13 -6.70 4.06
N ASN A 64 -7.20 -7.99 3.74
CA ASN A 64 -6.10 -8.94 3.98
C ASN A 64 -4.91 -8.80 3.01
N ARG A 65 -4.97 -7.85 2.07
CA ARG A 65 -3.92 -7.52 1.10
C ARG A 65 -3.42 -6.08 1.24
N ILE A 66 -3.92 -5.33 2.21
CA ILE A 66 -3.52 -3.95 2.50
C ILE A 66 -2.83 -3.94 3.86
N PHE A 67 -1.55 -3.61 3.87
CA PHE A 67 -0.74 -3.51 5.07
C PHE A 67 -0.43 -2.04 5.33
N VAL A 68 -0.60 -1.59 6.56
CA VAL A 68 -0.50 -0.18 6.94
C VAL A 68 0.82 0.05 7.67
N GLY A 69 1.65 0.96 7.16
CA GLY A 69 2.97 1.23 7.73
C GLY A 69 2.91 1.98 9.06
N ILE A 70 3.68 1.53 10.04
CA ILE A 70 3.94 2.22 11.31
C ILE A 70 5.43 2.56 11.36
N ASP A 71 5.80 3.83 11.52
CA ASP A 71 7.20 4.21 11.70
C ASP A 71 7.60 4.17 13.18
N VAL A 72 8.25 3.08 13.57
CA VAL A 72 8.75 2.87 14.94
C VAL A 72 9.99 3.71 15.29
N PHE A 73 10.48 4.54 14.36
CA PHE A 73 11.58 5.47 14.58
C PHE A 73 11.13 6.93 14.77
N ALA A 74 9.83 7.16 14.97
CA ALA A 74 9.25 8.45 15.35
C ALA A 74 9.46 9.61 14.36
N ARG A 75 9.42 9.36 13.04
CA ARG A 75 9.50 10.44 12.02
C ARG A 75 8.13 11.04 11.65
N GLY A 76 7.19 11.10 12.60
CA GLY A 76 5.93 11.82 12.46
C GLY A 76 4.70 10.98 12.06
N CYS A 77 4.50 9.84 12.70
CA CYS A 77 3.27 9.04 12.56
C CYS A 77 2.42 9.07 13.85
N ILE A 78 1.12 8.76 13.74
CA ILE A 78 0.22 8.69 14.90
C ILE A 78 0.79 7.73 15.94
N GLY A 79 1.15 8.24 17.12
CA GLY A 79 1.76 7.48 18.22
C GLY A 79 3.24 7.79 18.52
N SER A 80 3.89 8.70 17.78
CA SER A 80 5.16 9.33 18.19
C SER A 80 4.98 10.50 19.13
#